data_AF-A0A2D0NFY1-F1
#
_entry.id   AF-A0A2D0NFY1-F1
#
_cell.length_a   1.000
_cell.length_b   1.000
_cell.length_c   1.000
_cell.angle_alpha   90.00
_cell.angle_beta   90.00
_cell.angle_gamma   90.00
#
_symmetry.space_group_name_H-M   'P 1'
#
loop_
_entity.id
_entity.type
_entity.pdbx_description
1 polymer ?
#
loop_
_entity_poly.entity_id
_entity_poly.type
_entity_poly.pdbx_seq_one_letter_code
_entity_poly.pdbx_strand_id
1 'polypeptide(L)'
;MMNFFTRRTALFLWTCVFSALPFSAVFACSCSFSPDTFCESINEDHQLVLASFISSDGGPNAHYRVVEGINNDLTGDTILVLGHDGANCLEEVLYGMFSDTILLALNGGNAATYAWSACGVFYAFYERDSLSFGGWSYPEQEKTAYTDFLANLSECQQLSEYMPGTGRIVDWRDTTSGLAAFRFQINDLSLITDGEGRYYFQQIPFRPEYWEPHAGTPLAPRSDADILQSVTTADLIRMQKHILGLTPFSHPEQYLAADVDNSRHVSVMDVLLLRRIILNLTTNFPGGQSWRFIPLDYEFPDPNNPWAEDFPEAIWISYRTDFDDNLVYRKDDLHFRAIKIGDL
;
A
#
# COMPACT_ATOMS: atom_id res chain seq x y z
N MET A 1 46.96 40.56 23.15
CA MET A 1 45.77 41.06 22.42
C MET A 1 45.61 40.18 21.20
N MET A 2 44.75 39.16 21.26
CA MET A 2 43.40 39.15 20.63
C MET A 2 43.51 39.21 19.09
N ASN A 3 43.04 38.27 18.26
CA ASN A 3 42.09 37.14 18.34
C ASN A 3 42.47 36.13 17.23
N PHE A 4 42.53 34.80 17.42
CA PHE A 4 41.42 33.82 17.38
C PHE A 4 40.41 34.01 16.22
N PHE A 5 40.49 33.19 15.16
CA PHE A 5 39.55 32.08 14.94
C PHE A 5 40.01 31.15 13.79
N THR A 6 40.07 29.87 14.13
CA THR A 6 40.48 28.72 13.34
C THR A 6 39.34 28.20 12.47
N ARG A 7 39.70 27.65 11.30
CA ARG A 7 38.83 26.84 10.42
C ARG A 7 38.01 25.84 11.24
N ARG A 8 36.67 25.89 11.13
CA ARG A 8 35.79 24.77 11.46
C ARG A 8 35.14 24.25 10.18
N THR A 9 35.47 23.01 9.86
CA THR A 9 34.68 22.09 9.05
C THR A 9 33.27 22.00 9.65
N ALA A 10 32.25 22.38 8.88
CA ALA A 10 30.86 22.13 9.21
C ALA A 10 30.35 21.04 8.26
N LEU A 11 30.23 19.81 8.77
CA LEU A 11 29.32 18.82 8.23
C LEU A 11 27.90 19.38 8.43
N PHE A 12 27.21 19.72 7.34
CA PHE A 12 25.77 19.91 7.38
C PHE A 12 25.11 18.54 7.36
N LEU A 13 24.64 18.08 8.53
CA LEU A 13 23.60 17.07 8.61
C LEU A 13 22.32 17.68 8.03
N TRP A 14 21.86 17.16 6.90
CA TRP A 14 20.48 17.36 6.47
C TRP A 14 19.57 16.57 7.42
N THR A 15 18.81 17.28 8.21
CA THR A 15 17.68 16.73 8.95
C THR A 15 16.48 16.79 8.01
N CYS A 16 16.05 15.63 7.49
CA CYS A 16 14.76 15.52 6.81
C CYS A 16 13.66 15.74 7.84
N VAL A 17 13.01 16.89 7.78
CA VAL A 17 11.72 17.12 8.44
C VAL A 17 10.67 16.49 7.52
N PHE A 18 10.19 15.30 7.88
CA PHE A 18 9.00 14.69 7.30
C PHE A 18 7.79 15.55 7.73
N SER A 19 7.34 16.43 6.85
CA SER A 19 6.02 17.06 6.97
C SER A 19 4.96 16.09 6.43
N ALA A 20 4.00 15.76 7.28
CA ALA A 20 2.83 14.96 6.96
C ALA A 20 2.01 15.57 5.82
N LEU A 21 1.80 14.80 4.76
CA LEU A 21 0.77 15.01 3.74
C LEU A 21 -0.12 13.75 3.67
N PRO A 22 -1.42 13.88 3.35
CA PRO A 22 -2.37 12.78 3.37
C PRO A 22 -2.08 11.82 2.20
N PHE A 23 -2.22 10.53 2.49
CA PHE A 23 -1.84 9.39 1.65
C PHE A 23 -2.79 9.21 0.45
N SER A 24 -2.27 9.40 -0.75
CA SER A 24 -2.84 8.83 -1.99
C SER A 24 -2.34 7.39 -2.17
N ALA A 25 -3.09 6.50 -2.82
CA ALA A 25 -2.52 5.22 -3.24
C ALA A 25 -1.27 5.45 -4.08
N VAL A 26 -0.21 4.73 -3.75
CA VAL A 26 0.99 4.67 -4.58
C VAL A 26 0.80 3.52 -5.54
N PHE A 27 0.30 3.83 -6.73
CA PHE A 27 0.34 2.90 -7.85
C PHE A 27 1.79 2.75 -8.30
N ALA A 28 2.28 1.51 -8.43
CA ALA A 28 3.42 1.12 -9.27
C ALA A 28 4.47 2.17 -9.62
N CYS A 29 5.22 2.69 -8.63
CA CYS A 29 6.36 3.56 -8.89
C CYS A 29 7.67 3.02 -8.31
N SER A 30 8.31 2.14 -9.08
CA SER A 30 9.73 2.35 -9.37
C SER A 30 10.09 1.88 -10.78
N CYS A 31 9.46 2.47 -11.79
CA CYS A 31 10.10 2.68 -13.09
C CYS A 31 10.17 4.20 -13.25
N SER A 32 11.32 4.80 -12.98
CA SER A 32 11.45 6.26 -12.91
C SER A 32 11.07 6.93 -14.24
N PHE A 33 10.09 7.84 -14.21
CA PHE A 33 10.03 9.04 -15.06
C PHE A 33 9.42 10.17 -14.23
N SER A 34 10.28 10.94 -13.59
CA SER A 34 9.91 12.01 -12.67
C SER A 34 9.57 13.28 -13.49
N PRO A 35 8.71 14.19 -12.99
CA PRO A 35 8.64 14.60 -11.59
C PRO A 35 7.23 14.62 -11.01
N ASP A 36 6.75 13.65 -10.24
CA ASP A 36 7.36 12.43 -9.71
C ASP A 36 6.37 11.25 -9.78
N THR A 37 5.26 11.40 -10.49
CA THR A 37 4.10 10.50 -10.40
C THR A 37 3.32 10.41 -11.72
N PHE A 38 3.96 10.66 -12.86
CA PHE A 38 3.27 10.69 -14.17
C PHE A 38 2.51 9.38 -14.47
N CYS A 39 3.08 8.23 -14.11
CA CYS A 39 2.43 6.93 -14.21
C CYS A 39 1.28 6.72 -13.19
N GLU A 40 1.23 7.47 -12.09
CA GLU A 40 0.13 7.42 -11.12
C GLU A 40 -1.17 8.05 -11.66
N SER A 41 -1.09 8.80 -12.78
CA SER A 41 -2.23 9.49 -13.40
C SER A 41 -2.74 8.84 -14.70
N ILE A 42 -2.10 7.76 -15.16
CA ILE A 42 -2.40 7.09 -16.43
C ILE A 42 -2.68 5.61 -16.13
N ASN A 43 -3.96 5.24 -16.12
CA ASN A 43 -4.40 3.84 -16.08
C ASN A 43 -4.72 3.31 -17.49
N GLU A 44 -5.15 2.04 -17.58
CA GLU A 44 -5.50 1.39 -18.85
C GLU A 44 -6.66 2.06 -19.62
N ASP A 45 -7.50 2.84 -18.94
CA ASP A 45 -8.64 3.52 -19.54
C ASP A 45 -8.26 4.83 -20.25
N HIS A 46 -7.05 5.36 -20.02
CA HIS A 46 -6.62 6.63 -20.60
C HIS A 46 -6.11 6.47 -22.03
N GLN A 47 -6.54 7.36 -22.92
CA GLN A 47 -6.01 7.45 -24.28
C GLN A 47 -4.87 8.46 -24.32
N LEU A 48 -3.65 7.99 -24.54
CA LEU A 48 -2.45 8.82 -24.65
C LEU A 48 -2.20 9.27 -26.08
N VAL A 49 -2.01 10.57 -26.27
CA VAL A 49 -1.74 11.15 -27.59
C VAL A 49 -0.61 12.18 -27.53
N LEU A 50 0.24 12.21 -28.56
CA LEU A 50 1.01 13.41 -28.89
C LEU A 50 0.12 14.32 -29.73
N ALA A 51 -0.02 15.57 -29.31
CA ALA A 51 -0.97 16.49 -29.90
C ALA A 51 -0.37 17.88 -30.10
N SER A 52 -0.73 18.51 -31.21
CA SER A 52 -0.29 19.86 -31.56
C SER A 52 -1.46 20.83 -31.51
N PHE A 53 -1.25 22.01 -30.92
CA PHE A 53 -2.30 23.00 -30.75
C PHE A 53 -2.75 23.58 -32.10
N ILE A 54 -4.08 23.73 -32.29
CA ILE A 54 -4.66 24.38 -33.47
C ILE A 54 -5.25 25.75 -33.11
N SER A 55 -6.21 25.76 -32.19
CA SER A 55 -6.96 26.95 -31.81
C SER A 55 -7.63 26.79 -30.44
N SER A 56 -7.90 27.91 -29.79
CA SER A 56 -8.70 28.00 -28.56
C SER A 56 -9.80 29.03 -28.75
N ASP A 57 -10.92 28.84 -28.06
CA ASP A 57 -12.05 29.76 -28.06
C ASP A 57 -11.83 30.97 -27.11
N GLY A 58 -10.63 31.12 -26.54
CA GLY A 58 -10.31 32.15 -25.54
C GLY A 58 -10.75 31.79 -24.12
N GLY A 59 -11.13 30.53 -23.91
CA GLY A 59 -11.38 29.89 -22.62
C GLY A 59 -10.55 28.61 -22.47
N PRO A 60 -10.86 27.74 -21.50
CA PRO A 60 -10.01 26.59 -21.14
C PRO A 60 -10.15 25.41 -22.14
N ASN A 61 -11.04 25.52 -23.13
CA ASN A 61 -11.22 24.54 -24.22
C ASN A 61 -10.27 24.84 -25.40
N ALA A 62 -9.75 23.77 -26.02
CA ALA A 62 -8.89 23.90 -27.20
C ALA A 62 -8.96 22.72 -28.16
N HIS A 63 -8.79 23.04 -29.45
CA HIS A 63 -8.64 22.07 -30.52
C HIS A 63 -7.18 21.70 -30.71
N TYR A 64 -6.93 20.39 -30.76
CA TYR A 64 -5.61 19.82 -31.02
C TYR A 64 -5.66 18.88 -32.21
N ARG A 65 -4.59 18.85 -33.00
CA ARG A 65 -4.34 17.80 -34.00
C ARG A 65 -3.50 16.72 -33.37
N VAL A 66 -4.00 15.50 -33.34
CA VAL A 66 -3.25 14.34 -32.87
C VAL A 66 -2.16 14.02 -33.88
N VAL A 67 -0.91 14.17 -33.44
CA VAL A 67 0.30 13.82 -34.18
C VAL A 67 0.51 12.31 -34.14
N GLU A 68 0.30 11.70 -32.98
CA GLU A 68 0.46 10.26 -32.75
C GLU A 68 -0.51 9.81 -31.64
N GLY A 69 -1.29 8.77 -31.92
CA GLY A 69 -2.03 8.01 -30.90
C GLY A 69 -1.14 6.89 -30.37
N ILE A 70 -0.84 6.90 -29.08
CA ILE A 70 0.13 5.97 -28.46
C ILE A 70 -0.52 4.62 -28.15
N ASN A 71 -1.73 4.64 -27.57
CA ASN A 71 -2.51 3.46 -27.22
C ASN A 71 -3.96 3.56 -27.76
N ASN A 72 -4.14 4.27 -28.86
CA ASN A 72 -5.42 4.54 -29.50
C ASN A 72 -5.22 4.82 -31.00
N ASP A 73 -6.32 4.78 -31.76
CA ASP A 73 -6.31 4.96 -33.21
C ASP A 73 -6.54 6.42 -33.67
N LEU A 74 -6.33 7.42 -32.81
CA LEU A 74 -6.67 8.83 -33.09
C LEU A 74 -5.66 9.57 -33.97
N THR A 75 -4.64 8.89 -34.51
CA THR A 75 -3.57 9.54 -35.28
C THR A 75 -4.12 10.30 -36.50
N GLY A 76 -3.83 11.60 -36.58
CA GLY A 76 -4.28 12.48 -37.66
C GLY A 76 -5.64 13.15 -37.41
N ASP A 77 -6.39 12.72 -36.40
CA ASP A 77 -7.67 13.31 -36.03
C ASP A 77 -7.48 14.68 -35.38
N THR A 78 -8.56 15.47 -35.43
CA THR A 78 -8.66 16.72 -34.68
C THR A 78 -9.61 16.50 -33.51
N ILE A 79 -9.08 16.68 -32.30
CA ILE A 79 -9.80 16.49 -31.06
C ILE A 79 -10.08 17.83 -30.39
N LEU A 80 -11.23 17.91 -29.71
CA LEU A 80 -11.56 18.99 -28.79
C LEU A 80 -11.27 18.52 -27.37
N VAL A 81 -10.35 19.20 -26.70
CA VAL A 81 -10.05 18.95 -25.29
C VAL A 81 -10.78 20.00 -24.45
N LEU A 82 -11.57 19.54 -23.50
CA LEU A 82 -12.39 20.39 -22.64
C LEU A 82 -11.62 20.82 -21.39
N GLY A 83 -11.75 22.10 -21.03
CA GLY A 83 -11.34 22.70 -19.77
C GLY A 83 -12.55 23.23 -19.00
N HIS A 84 -12.55 23.05 -17.67
CA HIS A 84 -13.61 23.26 -16.66
C HIS A 84 -15.02 23.67 -17.18
N ASP A 85 -16.00 22.75 -17.18
CA ASP A 85 -17.08 22.66 -16.16
C ASP A 85 -17.32 21.22 -15.63
N GLY A 86 -16.28 20.38 -15.47
CA GLY A 86 -16.51 19.04 -14.91
C GLY A 86 -15.35 18.05 -14.78
N ALA A 87 -14.10 18.36 -15.15
CA ALA A 87 -13.03 17.34 -15.01
C ALA A 87 -11.56 17.81 -14.91
N ASN A 88 -11.21 19.10 -14.95
CA ASN A 88 -9.78 19.48 -14.84
C ASN A 88 -9.54 20.80 -14.09
N CYS A 89 -8.34 20.88 -13.53
CA CYS A 89 -7.87 21.93 -12.62
C CYS A 89 -7.13 23.09 -13.32
N LEU A 90 -7.09 23.10 -14.66
CA LEU A 90 -6.44 24.17 -15.42
C LEU A 90 -7.44 25.19 -15.94
N GLU A 91 -7.17 26.46 -15.64
CA GLU A 91 -7.93 27.60 -16.15
C GLU A 91 -7.39 28.13 -17.50
N GLU A 92 -6.25 27.58 -17.99
CA GLU A 92 -5.56 28.05 -19.19
C GLU A 92 -5.23 26.90 -20.17
N VAL A 93 -5.21 27.22 -21.46
CA VAL A 93 -4.84 26.28 -22.54
C VAL A 93 -3.33 26.14 -22.64
N LEU A 94 -2.86 24.90 -22.78
CA LEU A 94 -1.44 24.60 -22.96
C LEU A 94 -1.04 24.68 -24.43
N TYR A 95 -0.25 25.69 -24.77
CA TYR A 95 0.36 25.82 -26.09
C TYR A 95 1.67 26.63 -26.03
N GLY A 96 2.63 26.31 -26.91
CA GLY A 96 3.66 27.24 -27.36
C GLY A 96 4.71 27.72 -26.37
N MET A 97 4.78 27.18 -25.13
CA MET A 97 5.81 27.62 -24.16
C MET A 97 7.18 26.98 -24.39
N PHE A 98 7.22 25.69 -24.76
CA PHE A 98 8.49 24.95 -24.94
C PHE A 98 8.50 24.07 -26.19
N SER A 99 7.33 23.61 -26.66
CA SER A 99 7.16 22.90 -27.93
C SER A 99 5.75 23.11 -28.47
N ASP A 100 5.58 22.91 -29.78
CA ASP A 100 4.29 22.88 -30.47
C ASP A 100 3.54 21.54 -30.27
N THR A 101 4.23 20.50 -29.80
CA THR A 101 3.67 19.18 -29.53
C THR A 101 3.78 18.83 -28.06
N ILE A 102 2.67 18.40 -27.46
CA ILE A 102 2.56 17.99 -26.06
C ILE A 102 1.98 16.59 -25.95
N LEU A 103 2.32 15.89 -24.88
CA LEU A 103 1.71 14.61 -24.52
C LEU A 103 0.46 14.87 -23.68
N LEU A 104 -0.68 14.33 -24.11
CA LEU A 104 -1.96 14.43 -23.42
C LEU A 104 -2.43 13.04 -22.98
N ALA A 105 -2.92 12.94 -21.75
CA ALA A 105 -3.72 11.83 -21.27
C ALA A 105 -5.20 12.21 -21.31
N LEU A 106 -5.96 11.51 -22.15
CA LEU A 106 -7.36 11.79 -22.42
C LEU A 106 -8.24 10.79 -21.66
N ASN A 107 -9.31 11.28 -21.04
CA ASN A 107 -10.36 10.47 -20.44
C ASN A 107 -11.68 10.62 -21.24
N GLY A 108 -12.48 9.56 -21.23
CA GLY A 108 -13.58 9.24 -22.13
C GLY A 108 -14.50 10.42 -22.51
N GLY A 109 -14.72 10.55 -23.81
CA GLY A 109 -15.80 11.37 -24.37
C GLY A 109 -16.28 10.83 -25.72
N ASN A 110 -17.29 11.49 -26.31
CA ASN A 110 -17.92 11.05 -27.55
C ASN A 110 -17.18 11.61 -28.79
N ALA A 111 -16.78 10.71 -29.70
CA ALA A 111 -16.49 10.86 -31.14
C ALA A 111 -15.67 12.08 -31.65
N ALA A 112 -15.03 12.85 -30.76
CA ALA A 112 -14.02 13.90 -31.00
C ALA A 112 -13.75 14.76 -29.75
N THR A 113 -14.57 14.63 -28.70
CA THR A 113 -14.46 15.45 -27.48
C THR A 113 -13.86 14.64 -26.35
N TYR A 114 -12.85 15.19 -25.67
CA TYR A 114 -12.10 14.52 -24.61
C TYR A 114 -11.92 15.43 -23.40
N ALA A 115 -11.86 14.83 -22.22
CA ALA A 115 -11.44 15.51 -21.01
C ALA A 115 -9.95 15.22 -20.75
N TRP A 116 -9.30 16.14 -20.07
CA TRP A 116 -7.90 15.97 -19.69
C TRP A 116 -7.81 15.36 -18.29
N SER A 117 -7.00 14.32 -18.12
CA SER A 117 -6.93 13.59 -16.84
C SER A 117 -5.84 14.07 -15.88
N ALA A 118 -5.07 15.10 -16.25
CA ALA A 118 -4.00 15.63 -15.42
C ALA A 118 -4.45 16.90 -14.67
N CYS A 119 -4.21 16.92 -13.35
CA CYS A 119 -4.29 18.11 -12.50
C CYS A 119 -2.90 18.45 -11.96
N GLY A 120 -2.36 19.62 -12.29
CA GLY A 120 -1.05 20.06 -11.80
C GLY A 120 -0.36 21.07 -12.71
N VAL A 121 0.80 21.57 -12.28
CA VAL A 121 1.59 22.56 -13.03
C VAL A 121 2.65 21.93 -13.94
N PHE A 122 2.71 20.59 -14.03
CA PHE A 122 3.73 19.85 -14.78
C PHE A 122 3.17 19.27 -16.08
N TYR A 123 3.91 19.48 -17.18
CA TYR A 123 3.51 19.07 -18.53
C TYR A 123 4.68 18.41 -19.26
N ALA A 124 4.34 17.51 -20.19
CA ALA A 124 5.30 16.80 -21.02
C ALA A 124 5.30 17.35 -22.45
N PHE A 125 6.42 17.92 -22.86
CA PHE A 125 6.64 18.52 -24.17
C PHE A 125 7.47 17.58 -25.04
N TYR A 126 7.04 17.36 -26.28
CA TYR A 126 7.76 16.54 -27.23
C TYR A 126 8.63 17.41 -28.15
N GLU A 127 9.94 17.18 -28.15
CA GLU A 127 10.86 17.82 -29.08
C GLU A 127 12.01 16.87 -29.44
N ARG A 128 12.26 16.68 -30.75
CA ARG A 128 13.42 15.91 -31.28
C ARG A 128 13.60 14.55 -30.61
N ASP A 129 12.56 13.70 -30.70
CA ASP A 129 12.53 12.34 -30.14
C ASP A 129 12.75 12.28 -28.63
N SER A 130 12.40 13.35 -27.91
CA SER A 130 12.52 13.41 -26.46
C SER A 130 11.28 14.04 -25.84
N LEU A 131 10.91 13.55 -24.66
CA LEU A 131 9.93 14.20 -23.79
C LEU A 131 10.67 14.98 -22.71
N SER A 132 10.29 16.24 -22.53
CA SER A 132 10.77 17.09 -21.45
C SER A 132 9.61 17.42 -20.53
N PHE A 133 9.78 17.17 -19.25
CA PHE A 133 8.78 17.45 -18.22
C PHE A 133 9.11 18.76 -17.53
N GLY A 134 8.16 19.68 -17.43
CA GLY A 134 8.40 20.97 -16.78
C GLY A 134 7.12 21.73 -16.48
N GLY A 135 7.24 22.75 -15.65
CA GLY A 135 6.11 23.57 -15.22
C GLY A 135 6.41 25.05 -15.14
N TRP A 136 5.38 25.88 -15.09
CA TRP A 136 5.51 27.35 -15.06
C TRP A 136 6.41 27.85 -13.91
N SER A 137 6.38 27.14 -12.77
CA SER A 137 7.18 27.44 -11.57
C SER A 137 8.37 26.50 -11.37
N TYR A 138 8.58 25.50 -12.25
CA TYR A 138 9.63 24.49 -12.15
C TYR A 138 10.41 24.41 -13.48
N PRO A 139 11.46 25.22 -13.63
CA PRO A 139 12.23 25.32 -14.88
C PRO A 139 13.26 24.19 -15.06
N GLU A 140 13.52 23.37 -14.03
CA GLU A 140 14.35 22.17 -14.18
C GLU A 140 13.56 21.13 -14.97
N GLN A 141 13.98 20.91 -16.22
CA GLN A 141 13.34 19.95 -17.12
C GLN A 141 13.98 18.58 -16.95
N GLU A 142 13.24 17.64 -16.37
CA GLU A 142 13.58 16.23 -16.56
C GLU A 142 13.35 15.87 -18.02
N LYS A 143 14.30 15.18 -18.63
CA LYS A 143 14.25 14.85 -20.06
C LYS A 143 14.50 13.37 -20.25
N THR A 144 13.65 12.74 -21.06
CA THR A 144 13.77 11.34 -21.46
C THR A 144 13.68 11.19 -22.97
N ALA A 145 14.34 10.17 -23.52
CA ALA A 145 14.12 9.77 -24.90
C ALA A 145 12.69 9.24 -25.05
N TYR A 146 12.03 9.56 -26.17
CA TYR A 146 10.66 9.12 -26.41
C TYR A 146 10.54 7.59 -26.49
N THR A 147 11.57 6.92 -27.00
CA THR A 147 11.65 5.45 -27.01
C THR A 147 11.70 4.85 -25.61
N ASP A 148 12.41 5.50 -24.69
CA ASP A 148 12.52 5.04 -23.31
C ASP A 148 11.20 5.26 -22.57
N PHE A 149 10.51 6.36 -22.87
CA PHE A 149 9.14 6.60 -22.43
C PHE A 149 8.19 5.48 -22.87
N LEU A 150 8.17 5.13 -24.16
CA LEU A 150 7.29 4.07 -24.67
C LEU A 150 7.61 2.71 -24.05
N ALA A 151 8.90 2.41 -23.84
CA ALA A 151 9.33 1.18 -23.17
C ALA A 151 8.80 1.12 -21.73
N ASN A 152 8.99 2.17 -20.93
CA ASN A 152 8.52 2.17 -19.55
C ASN A 152 6.98 2.21 -19.46
N LEU A 153 6.29 2.88 -20.39
CA LEU A 153 4.83 2.87 -20.45
C LEU A 153 4.31 1.44 -20.61
N SER A 154 4.93 0.65 -21.50
CA SER A 154 4.54 -0.75 -21.71
C SER A 154 4.79 -1.65 -20.50
N GLU A 155 5.81 -1.33 -19.69
CA GLU A 155 6.09 -2.00 -18.42
C GLU A 155 5.06 -1.60 -17.36
N CYS A 156 4.75 -0.30 -17.24
CA CYS A 156 3.75 0.23 -16.33
C CYS A 156 2.36 -0.37 -16.57
N GLN A 157 1.94 -0.50 -17.84
CA GLN A 157 0.65 -1.11 -18.21
C GLN A 157 0.53 -2.61 -17.86
N GLN A 158 1.65 -3.29 -17.61
CA GLN A 158 1.66 -4.70 -17.22
C GLN A 158 1.72 -4.90 -15.70
N LEU A 159 1.95 -3.83 -14.94
CA LEU A 159 1.97 -3.89 -13.49
C LEU A 159 0.53 -3.93 -12.97
N SER A 160 0.27 -4.86 -12.05
CA SER A 160 -0.97 -4.82 -11.29
C SER A 160 -0.95 -3.61 -10.38
N GLU A 161 -2.07 -2.88 -10.33
CA GLU A 161 -2.29 -1.84 -9.34
C GLU A 161 -1.98 -2.39 -7.95
N TYR A 162 -1.22 -1.63 -7.18
CA TYR A 162 -0.86 -2.05 -5.85
C TYR A 162 -1.02 -0.95 -4.83
N MET A 163 -1.21 -1.37 -3.58
CA MET A 163 -1.22 -0.47 -2.44
C MET A 163 -0.03 -0.79 -1.53
N PRO A 164 0.82 0.20 -1.20
CA PRO A 164 1.78 0.02 -0.14
C PRO A 164 1.05 -0.07 1.19
N GLY A 165 1.47 -0.99 2.05
CA GLY A 165 0.95 -1.09 3.40
C GLY A 165 2.08 -1.10 4.40
N THR A 166 1.83 -0.48 5.54
CA THR A 166 2.72 -0.52 6.69
C THR A 166 1.93 -0.93 7.90
N GLY A 167 2.63 -1.60 8.81
CA GLY A 167 2.03 -2.15 10.00
C GLY A 167 3.07 -2.42 11.06
N ARG A 168 2.60 -3.00 12.16
CA ARG A 168 3.44 -3.35 13.30
C ARG A 168 2.95 -4.66 13.88
N ILE A 169 3.87 -5.56 14.17
CA ILE A 169 3.59 -6.80 14.89
C ILE A 169 4.20 -6.69 16.28
N VAL A 170 3.37 -6.91 17.28
CA VAL A 170 3.76 -6.93 18.70
C VAL A 170 3.42 -8.28 19.34
N ASP A 171 4.10 -8.64 20.42
CA ASP A 171 3.70 -9.80 21.23
C ASP A 171 2.45 -9.42 22.03
N TRP A 172 1.48 -10.33 22.17
CA TRP A 172 0.29 -10.04 22.95
C TRP A 172 0.56 -9.72 24.43
N ARG A 173 1.70 -10.17 24.99
CA ARG A 173 2.13 -9.93 26.38
C ARG A 173 2.84 -8.59 26.56
N ASP A 174 3.46 -8.08 25.51
CA ASP A 174 4.14 -6.78 25.48
C ASP A 174 3.81 -6.07 24.17
N THR A 175 2.80 -5.21 24.23
CA THR A 175 2.39 -4.37 23.09
C THR A 175 3.26 -3.11 22.94
N THR A 176 4.14 -2.83 23.90
CA THR A 176 5.04 -1.67 23.84
C THR A 176 6.26 -1.97 22.98
N SER A 177 6.78 -3.19 23.04
CA SER A 177 7.88 -3.65 22.21
C SER A 177 7.35 -4.37 20.97
N GLY A 178 7.95 -4.09 19.81
CA GLY A 178 7.64 -4.84 18.61
C GLY A 178 8.40 -6.15 18.54
N LEU A 179 7.85 -7.14 17.84
CA LEU A 179 8.58 -8.37 17.54
C LEU A 179 9.63 -8.08 16.48
N ALA A 180 10.90 -8.02 16.85
CA ALA A 180 11.99 -7.72 15.93
C ALA A 180 12.39 -8.93 15.08
N ALA A 181 12.74 -8.68 13.81
CA ALA A 181 13.18 -9.71 12.85
C ALA A 181 12.20 -10.89 12.70
N PHE A 182 10.91 -10.64 12.96
CA PHE A 182 9.85 -11.62 12.93
C PHE A 182 9.43 -11.90 11.50
N ARG A 183 9.49 -13.17 11.09
CA ARG A 183 9.13 -13.62 9.74
C ARG A 183 7.68 -14.10 9.72
N PHE A 184 6.94 -13.58 8.76
CA PHE A 184 5.53 -13.91 8.56
C PHE A 184 5.15 -13.72 7.10
N GLN A 185 3.96 -14.17 6.74
CA GLN A 185 3.38 -13.95 5.43
C GLN A 185 2.06 -13.22 5.58
N ILE A 186 1.78 -12.24 4.73
CA ILE A 186 0.41 -11.72 4.53
C ILE A 186 0.00 -12.11 3.12
N ASN A 187 -1.02 -12.95 3.01
CA ASN A 187 -1.42 -13.55 1.74
C ASN A 187 -0.21 -14.26 1.08
N ASP A 188 0.25 -13.77 -0.07
CA ASP A 188 1.40 -14.30 -0.82
C ASP A 188 2.72 -13.56 -0.54
N LEU A 189 2.68 -12.50 0.25
CA LEU A 189 3.86 -11.67 0.56
C LEU A 189 4.60 -12.24 1.76
N SER A 190 5.90 -12.51 1.60
CA SER A 190 6.79 -12.88 2.71
C SER A 190 7.48 -11.64 3.28
N LEU A 191 7.30 -11.39 4.57
CA LEU A 191 7.70 -10.16 5.24
C LEU A 191 8.57 -10.45 6.46
N ILE A 192 9.37 -9.44 6.83
CA ILE A 192 10.15 -9.42 8.06
C ILE A 192 9.99 -8.06 8.74
N THR A 193 9.82 -8.07 10.06
CA THR A 193 9.74 -6.83 10.83
C THR A 193 11.12 -6.22 11.14
N ASP A 194 11.17 -4.90 11.31
CA ASP A 194 12.33 -4.15 11.79
C ASP A 194 12.54 -4.31 13.31
N GLY A 195 13.52 -3.59 13.88
CA GLY A 195 13.83 -3.63 15.32
C GLY A 195 12.71 -3.12 16.24
N GLU A 196 11.71 -2.42 15.71
CA GLU A 196 10.55 -1.92 16.45
C GLU A 196 9.26 -2.71 16.13
N GLY A 197 9.40 -3.83 15.42
CA GLY A 197 8.29 -4.70 14.98
C GLY A 197 7.51 -4.14 13.78
N ARG A 198 7.98 -3.07 13.15
CA ARG A 198 7.29 -2.48 11.99
C ARG A 198 7.59 -3.27 10.73
N TYR A 199 6.64 -3.30 9.82
CA TYR A 199 6.82 -3.85 8.50
C TYR A 199 6.27 -2.90 7.44
N TYR A 200 6.75 -3.10 6.23
CA TYR A 200 6.32 -2.39 5.04
C TYR A 200 6.29 -3.39 3.89
N PHE A 201 5.27 -3.28 3.05
CA PHE A 201 5.21 -3.98 1.78
C PHE A 201 4.73 -3.02 0.71
N GLN A 202 5.24 -3.20 -0.51
CA GLN A 202 4.87 -2.36 -1.65
C GLN A 202 3.61 -2.86 -2.33
N GLN A 203 3.34 -4.17 -2.30
CA GLN A 203 2.40 -4.78 -3.25
C GLN A 203 1.25 -5.54 -2.57
N ILE A 204 0.15 -4.89 -2.20
CA ILE A 204 -1.14 -5.62 -2.15
C ILE A 204 -1.67 -5.62 -3.58
N PRO A 205 -1.89 -6.79 -4.22
CA PRO A 205 -2.58 -6.83 -5.50
C PRO A 205 -3.97 -6.21 -5.34
N PHE A 206 -4.21 -5.07 -5.96
CA PHE A 206 -5.56 -4.55 -6.10
C PHE A 206 -6.27 -5.43 -7.13
N ARG A 207 -7.44 -5.96 -6.75
CA ARG A 207 -8.28 -6.71 -7.67
C ARG A 207 -9.51 -5.86 -8.01
N PRO A 208 -9.60 -5.26 -9.20
CA PRO A 208 -10.73 -4.42 -9.60
C PRO A 208 -12.07 -5.19 -9.59
N GLU A 209 -12.01 -6.53 -9.63
CA GLU A 209 -13.14 -7.47 -9.46
C GLU A 209 -13.91 -7.25 -8.14
N TYR A 210 -13.32 -6.56 -7.17
CA TYR A 210 -13.84 -6.37 -5.81
C TYR A 210 -14.54 -5.01 -5.61
N TRP A 211 -14.97 -4.31 -6.69
CA TRP A 211 -15.75 -3.05 -6.67
C TRP A 211 -17.14 -3.14 -6.00
N GLU A 212 -17.53 -4.28 -5.42
CA GLU A 212 -18.75 -4.29 -4.60
C GLU A 212 -18.55 -3.53 -3.27
N PRO A 213 -19.50 -2.67 -2.85
CA PRO A 213 -19.42 -1.85 -1.61
C PRO A 213 -19.17 -2.59 -0.28
N HIS A 214 -18.94 -3.91 -0.32
CA HIS A 214 -18.70 -4.79 0.81
C HIS A 214 -17.61 -5.86 0.56
N ALA A 215 -16.84 -5.78 -0.53
CA ALA A 215 -15.87 -6.80 -0.90
C ALA A 215 -14.43 -6.28 -0.70
N GLY A 216 -14.01 -6.12 0.56
CA GLY A 216 -12.63 -5.73 0.87
C GLY A 216 -11.62 -6.85 0.57
N THR A 217 -10.34 -6.51 0.44
CA THR A 217 -9.26 -7.52 0.43
C THR A 217 -8.86 -7.84 1.86
N PRO A 218 -8.98 -9.11 2.32
CA PRO A 218 -8.51 -9.48 3.65
C PRO A 218 -6.98 -9.56 3.65
N LEU A 219 -6.37 -8.88 4.62
CA LEU A 219 -4.96 -9.03 4.95
C LEU A 219 -4.85 -9.91 6.18
N ALA A 220 -4.62 -11.20 5.97
CA ALA A 220 -4.48 -12.20 7.02
C ALA A 220 -3.01 -12.59 7.18
N PRO A 221 -2.33 -12.15 8.25
CA PRO A 221 -0.98 -12.61 8.53
C PRO A 221 -0.99 -14.08 8.97
N ARG A 222 0.05 -14.81 8.59
CA ARG A 222 0.29 -16.19 9.00
C ARG A 222 1.78 -16.42 9.23
N SER A 223 2.11 -17.28 10.19
CA SER A 223 3.48 -17.72 10.41
C SER A 223 3.46 -19.13 11.00
N ASP A 224 4.30 -20.00 10.43
CA ASP A 224 4.64 -21.32 10.93
C ASP A 224 6.07 -21.38 11.50
N ALA A 225 6.75 -20.23 11.56
CA ALA A 225 8.13 -20.13 11.99
C ALA A 225 8.30 -20.49 13.48
N ASP A 226 9.44 -21.13 13.78
CA ASP A 226 9.96 -21.34 15.12
C ASP A 226 8.95 -21.93 16.11
N ILE A 227 8.27 -23.01 15.71
CA ILE A 227 7.18 -23.71 16.44
C ILE A 227 7.40 -23.82 17.95
N LEU A 228 8.62 -24.16 18.40
CA LEU A 228 8.94 -24.38 19.81
C LEU A 228 9.61 -23.19 20.52
N GLN A 229 9.95 -22.11 19.81
CA GLN A 229 10.62 -20.98 20.44
C GLN A 229 9.72 -20.38 21.51
N SER A 230 10.22 -20.22 22.74
CA SER A 230 9.45 -19.72 23.90
C SER A 230 8.39 -20.67 24.47
N VAL A 231 8.10 -21.82 23.84
CA VAL A 231 7.19 -22.85 24.39
C VAL A 231 7.98 -23.79 25.30
N THR A 232 7.53 -23.94 26.54
CA THR A 232 8.21 -24.72 27.58
C THR A 232 7.28 -25.67 28.32
N THR A 233 7.84 -26.53 29.19
CA THR A 233 7.03 -27.38 30.07
C THR A 233 6.28 -26.58 31.14
N ALA A 234 6.64 -25.31 31.40
CA ALA A 234 5.90 -24.45 32.31
C ALA A 234 4.52 -24.08 31.74
N ASP A 235 4.39 -23.98 30.42
CA ASP A 235 3.12 -23.69 29.73
C ASP A 235 2.12 -24.82 29.90
N LEU A 236 2.60 -26.08 29.81
CA LEU A 236 1.79 -27.25 30.14
C LEU A 236 1.23 -27.19 31.57
N ILE A 237 2.03 -26.74 32.53
CA ILE A 237 1.59 -26.59 33.93
C ILE A 237 0.53 -25.49 34.04
N ARG A 238 0.67 -24.37 33.31
CA ARG A 238 -0.31 -23.29 33.28
C ARG A 238 -1.65 -23.76 32.71
N MET A 239 -1.64 -24.48 31.59
CA MET A 239 -2.84 -25.10 31.00
C MET A 239 -3.52 -26.06 31.98
N GLN A 240 -2.75 -26.93 32.63
CA GLN A 240 -3.30 -27.88 33.62
C GLN A 240 -3.95 -27.17 34.80
N LYS A 241 -3.32 -26.11 35.34
CA LYS A 241 -3.91 -25.31 36.42
C LYS A 241 -5.21 -24.61 35.99
N HIS A 242 -5.27 -24.14 34.75
CA HIS A 242 -6.49 -23.58 34.18
C HIS A 242 -7.61 -24.62 34.12
N ILE A 243 -7.35 -25.77 33.49
CA ILE A 243 -8.33 -26.87 33.33
C ILE A 243 -8.86 -27.36 34.68
N LEU A 244 -8.01 -27.40 35.71
CA LEU A 244 -8.39 -27.80 37.07
C LEU A 244 -9.08 -26.69 37.88
N GLY A 245 -9.23 -25.48 37.33
CA GLY A 245 -9.80 -24.33 38.03
C GLY A 245 -8.93 -23.76 39.16
N LEU A 246 -7.64 -24.13 39.20
CA LEU A 246 -6.70 -23.69 40.24
C LEU A 246 -6.14 -22.30 39.95
N THR A 247 -5.88 -22.01 38.68
CA THR A 247 -5.43 -20.68 38.22
C THR A 247 -6.08 -20.43 36.87
N PRO A 248 -7.24 -19.75 36.82
CA PRO A 248 -7.89 -19.43 35.56
C PRO A 248 -7.02 -18.48 34.74
N PHE A 249 -7.26 -18.45 33.43
CA PHE A 249 -6.62 -17.49 32.55
C PHE A 249 -7.23 -16.11 32.77
N SER A 250 -6.40 -15.08 32.69
CA SER A 250 -6.79 -13.68 32.94
C SER A 250 -6.95 -12.86 31.65
N HIS A 251 -6.51 -13.41 30.51
CA HIS A 251 -6.53 -12.72 29.23
C HIS A 251 -7.06 -13.63 28.12
N PRO A 252 -7.85 -13.11 27.17
CA PRO A 252 -8.42 -13.89 26.07
C PRO A 252 -7.35 -14.57 25.21
N GLU A 253 -6.18 -13.95 25.06
CA GLU A 253 -5.09 -14.49 24.27
C GLU A 253 -4.47 -15.75 24.88
N GLN A 254 -4.58 -15.93 26.20
CA GLN A 254 -4.14 -17.17 26.86
C GLN A 254 -5.05 -18.35 26.48
N TYR A 255 -6.35 -18.13 26.34
CA TYR A 255 -7.26 -19.16 25.85
C TYR A 255 -6.92 -19.52 24.40
N LEU A 256 -6.61 -18.52 23.55
CA LEU A 256 -6.23 -18.75 22.16
C LEU A 256 -4.87 -19.43 22.02
N ALA A 257 -3.89 -19.09 22.86
CA ALA A 257 -2.60 -19.76 22.90
C ALA A 257 -2.72 -21.20 23.42
N ALA A 258 -3.63 -21.46 24.36
CA ALA A 258 -3.85 -22.79 24.94
C ALA A 258 -4.69 -23.75 24.07
N ASP A 259 -5.43 -23.24 23.10
CA ASP A 259 -6.22 -24.02 22.13
C ASP A 259 -5.32 -24.51 20.97
N VAL A 260 -4.66 -25.65 21.20
CA VAL A 260 -3.58 -26.20 20.36
C VAL A 260 -4.15 -26.94 19.15
N ASP A 261 -5.33 -27.54 19.29
CA ASP A 261 -6.05 -28.19 18.18
C ASP A 261 -7.03 -27.28 17.44
N ASN A 262 -7.14 -26.00 17.86
CA ASN A 262 -8.05 -25.00 17.29
C ASN A 262 -9.52 -25.45 17.37
N SER A 263 -9.90 -26.12 18.46
CA SER A 263 -11.25 -26.60 18.73
C SER A 263 -12.16 -25.53 19.35
N ARG A 264 -11.64 -24.34 19.64
CA ARG A 264 -12.30 -23.26 20.39
C ARG A 264 -12.63 -23.66 21.83
N HIS A 265 -11.83 -24.55 22.41
CA HIS A 265 -11.99 -25.03 23.79
C HIS A 265 -10.66 -25.51 24.37
N VAL A 266 -10.32 -25.07 25.58
CA VAL A 266 -9.08 -25.52 26.26
C VAL A 266 -9.34 -26.80 27.04
N SER A 267 -8.68 -27.88 26.65
CA SER A 267 -8.89 -29.22 27.19
C SER A 267 -7.59 -29.97 27.50
N VAL A 268 -7.73 -31.18 28.06
CA VAL A 268 -6.59 -32.09 28.25
C VAL A 268 -5.97 -32.51 26.92
N MET A 269 -6.73 -32.49 25.82
CA MET A 269 -6.21 -32.83 24.49
C MET A 269 -5.11 -31.85 24.08
N ASP A 270 -5.31 -30.55 24.31
CA ASP A 270 -4.33 -29.52 23.99
C ASP A 270 -3.01 -29.71 24.72
N VAL A 271 -3.08 -30.09 26.00
CA VAL A 271 -1.91 -30.42 26.82
C VAL A 271 -1.15 -31.62 26.24
N LEU A 272 -1.87 -32.66 25.80
CA LEU A 272 -1.26 -33.85 25.20
C LEU A 272 -0.61 -33.54 23.85
N LEU A 273 -1.26 -32.74 23.02
CA LEU A 273 -0.75 -32.32 21.72
C LEU A 273 0.49 -31.44 21.87
N LEU A 274 0.43 -30.41 22.73
CA LEU A 274 1.58 -29.54 22.98
C LEU A 274 2.75 -30.33 23.54
N ARG A 275 2.51 -31.28 24.45
CA ARG A 275 3.56 -32.18 24.95
C ARG A 275 4.21 -33.00 23.84
N ARG A 276 3.44 -33.49 22.87
CA ARG A 276 4.00 -34.22 21.72
C ARG A 276 4.87 -33.32 20.84
N ILE A 277 4.45 -32.06 20.65
CA ILE A 277 5.22 -31.05 19.92
C ILE A 277 6.52 -30.71 20.64
N ILE A 278 6.50 -30.46 21.96
CA ILE A 278 7.71 -30.23 22.79
C ILE A 278 8.68 -31.43 22.73
N LEU A 279 8.15 -32.65 22.71
CA LEU A 279 8.95 -33.87 22.58
C LEU A 279 9.37 -34.19 21.14
N ASN A 280 9.07 -33.30 20.19
CA ASN A 280 9.34 -33.47 18.76
C ASN A 280 8.78 -34.78 18.17
N LEU A 281 7.67 -35.28 18.73
CA LEU A 281 6.93 -36.45 18.22
C LEU A 281 5.96 -36.08 17.10
N THR A 282 5.66 -34.79 16.97
CA THR A 282 4.85 -34.17 15.92
C THR A 282 5.48 -32.82 15.62
N THR A 283 5.71 -32.51 14.34
CA THR A 283 6.41 -31.28 13.93
C THR A 283 5.47 -30.16 13.53
N ASN A 284 4.15 -30.39 13.47
CA ASN A 284 3.15 -29.41 13.06
C ASN A 284 1.99 -29.40 14.05
N PHE A 285 1.35 -28.24 14.22
CA PHE A 285 0.08 -28.10 14.92
C PHE A 285 -1.07 -28.68 14.06
N PRO A 286 -2.06 -29.37 14.65
CA PRO A 286 -3.24 -29.84 13.92
C PRO A 286 -4.03 -28.71 13.22
N GLY A 287 -4.08 -27.53 13.84
CA GLY A 287 -4.68 -26.31 13.27
C GLY A 287 -3.84 -25.64 12.17
N GLY A 288 -2.66 -26.16 11.85
CA GLY A 288 -1.83 -25.72 10.72
C GLY A 288 -1.03 -24.42 10.92
N GLN A 289 -1.17 -23.72 12.05
CA GLN A 289 -0.45 -22.47 12.33
C GLN A 289 0.17 -22.49 13.73
N SER A 290 1.41 -21.99 13.88
CA SER A 290 2.08 -21.85 15.19
C SER A 290 1.89 -20.47 15.81
N TRP A 291 1.37 -19.53 15.03
CA TRP A 291 1.04 -18.16 15.45
C TRP A 291 -0.36 -17.80 14.95
N ARG A 292 -1.11 -17.10 15.78
CA ARG A 292 -2.34 -16.41 15.42
C ARG A 292 -2.14 -14.91 15.47
N PHE A 293 -2.87 -14.20 14.63
CA PHE A 293 -2.79 -12.74 14.53
C PHE A 293 -4.16 -12.15 14.71
N ILE A 294 -4.22 -11.08 15.50
CA ILE A 294 -5.44 -10.33 15.76
C ILE A 294 -5.12 -8.86 15.51
N PRO A 295 -6.02 -8.07 14.89
CA PRO A 295 -5.87 -6.63 14.84
C PRO A 295 -5.57 -6.05 16.23
N LEU A 296 -4.60 -5.14 16.31
CA LEU A 296 -4.10 -4.63 17.60
C LEU A 296 -5.17 -3.81 18.34
N ASP A 297 -6.09 -3.20 17.60
CA ASP A 297 -7.21 -2.39 18.08
C ASP A 297 -8.46 -3.23 18.43
N TYR A 298 -8.46 -4.53 18.16
CA TYR A 298 -9.56 -5.39 18.51
C TYR A 298 -9.59 -5.70 20.01
N GLU A 299 -10.71 -5.38 20.65
CA GLU A 299 -11.00 -5.69 22.04
C GLU A 299 -12.04 -6.82 22.13
N PHE A 300 -11.70 -7.88 22.84
CA PHE A 300 -12.63 -8.98 23.08
C PHE A 300 -13.79 -8.52 23.98
N PRO A 301 -15.06 -8.81 23.64
CA PRO A 301 -16.20 -8.42 24.48
C PRO A 301 -16.20 -9.11 25.85
N ASP A 302 -15.74 -10.36 25.90
CA ASP A 302 -15.57 -11.12 27.13
C ASP A 302 -14.10 -11.56 27.30
N PRO A 303 -13.36 -11.01 28.27
CA PRO A 303 -11.96 -11.38 28.49
C PRO A 303 -11.78 -12.83 28.99
N ASN A 304 -12.84 -13.49 29.45
CA ASN A 304 -12.82 -14.89 29.89
C ASN A 304 -13.32 -15.86 28.82
N ASN A 305 -13.83 -15.36 27.70
CA ASN A 305 -14.33 -16.17 26.60
C ASN A 305 -14.09 -15.47 25.26
N PRO A 306 -12.91 -15.65 24.63
CA PRO A 306 -12.64 -15.05 23.32
C PRO A 306 -13.55 -15.57 22.22
N TRP A 307 -14.25 -16.69 22.43
CA TRP A 307 -15.17 -17.31 21.47
C TRP A 307 -16.63 -16.92 21.73
N ALA A 308 -16.89 -15.90 22.56
CA ALA A 308 -18.23 -15.34 22.74
C ALA A 308 -18.79 -14.77 21.43
N GLU A 309 -17.91 -14.28 20.55
CA GLU A 309 -18.19 -13.92 19.17
C GLU A 309 -17.03 -14.34 18.26
N ASP A 310 -17.24 -14.30 16.94
CA ASP A 310 -16.15 -14.44 15.99
C ASP A 310 -15.33 -13.14 15.98
N PHE A 311 -14.01 -13.28 16.14
CA PHE A 311 -13.07 -12.17 16.10
C PHE A 311 -12.33 -12.11 14.75
N PRO A 312 -11.86 -10.92 14.33
CA PRO A 312 -11.10 -10.78 13.10
C PRO A 312 -9.69 -11.37 13.26
N GLU A 313 -9.30 -12.22 12.32
CA GLU A 313 -7.90 -12.65 12.11
C GLU A 313 -7.25 -11.97 10.89
N ALA A 314 -7.99 -11.03 10.29
CA ALA A 314 -7.57 -10.27 9.14
C ALA A 314 -8.07 -8.83 9.27
N ILE A 315 -7.31 -7.89 8.70
CA ILE A 315 -7.79 -6.52 8.49
C ILE A 315 -8.33 -6.44 7.07
N TRP A 316 -9.54 -5.93 6.93
CA TRP A 316 -10.20 -5.77 5.63
C TRP A 316 -9.94 -4.37 5.11
N ILE A 317 -9.24 -4.28 3.97
CA ILE A 317 -9.08 -3.01 3.28
C ILE A 317 -10.28 -2.81 2.36
N SER A 318 -11.03 -1.74 2.59
CA SER A 318 -12.09 -1.28 1.69
C SER A 318 -11.67 0.02 1.01
N TYR A 319 -12.03 0.16 -0.26
CA TYR A 319 -11.95 1.43 -0.97
C TYR A 319 -13.33 2.09 -0.86
N ARG A 320 -13.35 3.42 -0.66
CA ARG A 320 -14.58 4.21 -0.73
C ARG A 320 -14.34 5.31 -1.74
N THR A 321 -15.19 5.40 -2.76
CA THR A 321 -15.36 6.68 -3.46
C THR A 321 -16.21 7.57 -2.57
N ASP A 322 -15.68 8.74 -2.25
CA ASP A 322 -16.51 9.80 -1.71
C ASP A 322 -17.32 10.47 -2.82
N PHE A 323 -18.14 11.46 -2.46
CA PHE A 323 -19.03 12.18 -3.38
C PHE A 323 -18.26 13.00 -4.45
N ASP A 324 -16.93 13.09 -4.38
CA ASP A 324 -16.06 13.88 -5.25
C ASP A 324 -15.12 13.00 -6.11
N ASP A 325 -15.45 11.72 -6.33
CA ASP A 325 -14.67 10.76 -7.13
C ASP A 325 -13.21 10.56 -6.68
N ASN A 326 -12.87 11.00 -5.47
CA ASN A 326 -11.57 10.71 -4.88
C ASN A 326 -11.62 9.34 -4.21
N LEU A 327 -10.72 8.46 -4.62
CA LEU A 327 -10.41 7.25 -3.86
C LEU A 327 -9.74 7.67 -2.54
N VAL A 328 -10.53 7.82 -1.49
CA VAL A 328 -10.01 8.11 -0.16
C VAL A 328 -9.65 6.78 0.49
N TYR A 329 -8.35 6.52 0.56
CA TYR A 329 -7.80 5.44 1.34
C TYR A 329 -7.88 5.82 2.81
N ARG A 330 -8.76 5.16 3.57
CA ARG A 330 -8.60 5.17 5.01
C ARG A 330 -7.44 4.25 5.32
N LYS A 331 -6.30 4.87 5.67
CA LYS A 331 -5.19 4.21 6.33
C LYS A 331 -5.70 3.68 7.66
N ASP A 332 -6.13 2.43 7.66
CA ASP A 332 -6.36 1.68 8.88
C ASP A 332 -5.02 1.01 9.21
N ASP A 333 -4.39 1.44 10.29
CA ASP A 333 -3.07 0.99 10.69
C ASP A 333 -3.04 -0.55 10.76
N LEU A 334 -2.22 -1.20 9.92
CA LEU A 334 -2.15 -2.67 9.84
C LEU A 334 -1.37 -3.24 11.02
N HIS A 335 -1.86 -2.99 12.22
CA HIS A 335 -1.22 -3.42 13.44
C HIS A 335 -1.83 -4.75 13.87
N PHE A 336 -0.97 -5.72 14.16
CA PHE A 336 -1.37 -7.01 14.66
C PHE A 336 -0.68 -7.29 15.98
N ARG A 337 -1.41 -7.91 16.89
CA ARG A 337 -0.82 -8.64 18.01
C ARG A 337 -0.69 -10.11 17.61
N ALA A 338 0.51 -10.65 17.80
CA ALA A 338 0.83 -12.03 17.53
C ALA A 338 0.69 -12.87 18.80
N ILE A 339 0.02 -14.01 18.68
CA ILE A 339 -0.22 -14.97 19.75
C ILE A 339 0.43 -16.28 19.34
N LYS A 340 1.46 -16.68 20.09
CA LYS A 340 2.11 -17.97 19.85
C LYS A 340 1.32 -19.10 20.47
N ILE A 341 1.00 -20.12 19.67
CA ILE A 341 0.30 -21.31 20.16
C ILE A 341 1.21 -22.09 21.13
N GLY A 342 0.67 -22.34 22.32
CA GLY A 342 1.33 -23.05 23.41
C GLY A 342 2.23 -22.23 24.32
N ASP A 343 2.32 -20.91 24.15
CA ASP A 343 3.16 -20.01 24.96
C ASP A 343 2.30 -19.16 25.91
N LEU A 344 2.38 -19.39 27.23
CA LEU A 344 1.46 -18.87 28.25
C LEU A 344 2.09 -18.02 29.37
#